data_AF-A0AAV6SIX4-F1
#
_entry.id   AF-A0AAV6SIX4-F1
#
_cell.length_a   1.000
_cell.length_b   1.000
_cell.length_c   1.000
_cell.angle_alpha   90.00
_cell.angle_beta   90.00
_cell.angle_gamma   90.00
#
_symmetry.space_group_name_H-M   'P 1'
#
loop_
_entity.id
_entity.type
_entity.pdbx_description
1 polymer ?
#
loop_
_entity_poly.entity_id
_entity_poly.type
_entity_poly.pdbx_seq_one_letter_code
_entity_poly.pdbx_strand_id
1 'polypeptide(L)'
;MVHKAVCVLKGAGETSGTVYFEQENDKAPVKLSGDIKGLTPGLHGFHVHAFGDGTNGCISAGPHFNPLNKSHGGPTDENRHVGDLGNVTAGDDNVAKIDLTDKMITLSGPHSIIGRTMVVSSYLSHFEVNI
;
A
#
# COMPACT_ATOMS: atom_id res chain seq x y z
N MET A 1 -10.32 -7.32 -19.13
CA MET A 1 -9.92 -5.93 -19.41
C MET A 1 -8.74 -5.62 -18.51
N VAL A 2 -7.77 -4.83 -18.99
CA VAL A 2 -6.68 -4.35 -18.14
C VAL A 2 -7.20 -3.20 -17.28
N HIS A 3 -6.98 -3.26 -15.98
CA HIS A 3 -7.30 -2.20 -15.04
C HIS A 3 -6.02 -1.46 -14.65
N LYS A 4 -6.13 -0.14 -14.51
CA LYS A 4 -5.03 0.71 -14.04
C LYS A 4 -5.53 1.68 -12.98
N ALA A 5 -4.70 1.95 -11.99
CA ALA A 5 -4.96 2.98 -10.99
C ALA A 5 -3.67 3.72 -10.64
N VAL A 6 -3.81 4.88 -10.01
CA VAL A 6 -2.70 5.68 -9.52
C VAL A 6 -3.07 6.27 -8.16
N CYS A 7 -2.09 6.31 -7.25
CA CYS A 7 -2.19 7.01 -5.99
C CYS A 7 -1.05 8.03 -5.89
N VAL A 8 -1.38 9.28 -5.59
CA VAL A 8 -0.41 10.32 -5.28
C VAL A 8 -0.34 10.48 -3.77
N LEU A 9 0.82 10.18 -3.20
CA LEU A 9 1.08 10.26 -1.77
C LEU A 9 1.61 11.64 -1.41
N LYS A 10 1.05 12.24 -0.36
CA LYS A 10 1.54 13.47 0.26
C LYS A 10 1.55 13.28 1.78
N GLY A 11 2.72 13.46 2.37
CA GLY A 11 2.92 13.45 3.82
C GLY A 11 3.22 14.84 4.37
N ALA A 12 3.62 14.89 5.63
CA ALA A 12 4.18 16.11 6.21
C ALA A 12 5.59 16.39 5.66
N GLY A 13 6.00 17.66 5.64
CA GLY A 13 7.31 18.07 5.13
C GLY A 13 7.48 17.74 3.64
N GLU A 14 8.60 17.11 3.29
CA GLU A 14 8.98 16.79 1.91
C GLU A 14 8.50 15.39 1.45
N THR A 15 7.82 14.63 2.31
CA THR A 15 7.40 13.27 1.97
C THR A 15 6.34 13.28 0.87
N SER A 16 6.67 12.70 -0.28
CA SER A 16 5.78 12.65 -1.44
C SER A 16 6.10 11.45 -2.32
N GLY A 17 5.12 10.96 -3.08
CA GLY A 17 5.34 9.81 -3.95
C GLY A 17 4.21 9.59 -4.93
N THR A 18 4.44 8.71 -5.90
CA THR A 18 3.39 8.23 -6.81
C THR A 18 3.50 6.73 -6.95
N VAL A 19 2.38 6.04 -6.78
CA VAL A 19 2.27 4.59 -6.91
C VAL A 19 1.29 4.28 -8.04
N TYR A 20 1.73 3.49 -9.00
CA TYR A 20 0.94 3.00 -10.11
C TYR A 20 0.53 1.56 -9.83
N PHE A 21 -0.66 1.18 -10.28
CA PHE A 21 -1.23 -0.15 -10.12
C PHE A 21 -1.68 -0.64 -11.49
N GLU A 22 -1.31 -1.87 -11.85
CA GLU A 22 -1.76 -2.51 -13.09
C GLU A 22 -2.25 -3.93 -12.80
N GLN A 23 -3.41 -4.28 -13.36
CA GLN A 23 -4.00 -5.60 -13.25
C GLN A 23 -4.48 -6.06 -14.63
N GLU A 24 -3.86 -7.10 -15.19
CA GLU A 24 -4.12 -7.50 -16.59
C GLU A 24 -5.57 -7.95 -16.85
N ASN A 25 -6.21 -8.55 -15.85
CA ASN A 25 -7.60 -8.94 -15.83
C ASN A 25 -8.07 -9.20 -14.38
N ASP A 26 -9.37 -9.43 -14.16
CA ASP A 26 -9.96 -9.57 -12.82
C ASP A 26 -9.39 -10.73 -11.97
N LYS A 27 -8.65 -11.67 -12.59
CA LYS A 27 -8.02 -12.81 -11.91
C LYS A 27 -6.49 -12.66 -11.78
N ALA A 28 -5.90 -11.67 -12.44
CA ALA A 28 -4.47 -11.44 -12.40
C ALA A 28 -4.06 -10.77 -11.07
N PRO A 29 -2.85 -11.03 -10.57
CA PRO A 29 -2.25 -10.22 -9.50
C PRO A 29 -2.16 -8.74 -9.90
N VAL A 30 -2.09 -7.86 -8.90
CA VAL A 30 -1.86 -6.43 -9.12
C VAL A 30 -0.36 -6.16 -9.00
N LYS A 31 0.22 -5.60 -10.06
CA LYS A 31 1.58 -5.06 -10.03
C LYS A 31 1.54 -3.61 -9.55
N LEU A 32 2.39 -3.27 -8.59
CA LEU A 32 2.60 -1.90 -8.14
C LEU A 32 4.00 -1.43 -8.52
N SER A 33 4.11 -0.19 -8.96
CA SER A 33 5.39 0.44 -9.26
C SER A 33 5.40 1.92 -8.88
N GLY A 34 6.59 2.47 -8.61
CA GLY A 34 6.73 3.89 -8.33
C GLY A 34 7.85 4.21 -7.34
N ASP A 35 7.77 5.39 -6.75
CA ASP A 35 8.72 5.85 -5.75
C ASP A 35 8.08 6.78 -4.71
N ILE A 36 8.63 6.76 -3.51
CA ILE A 36 8.30 7.65 -2.40
C ILE A 36 9.60 8.31 -1.94
N LYS A 37 9.61 9.64 -1.90
CA LYS A 37 10.75 10.45 -1.51
C LYS A 37 10.52 11.08 -0.14
N GLY A 38 11.61 11.50 0.50
CA GLY A 38 11.56 12.20 1.78
C GLY A 38 11.21 11.27 2.94
N LEU A 39 11.52 9.98 2.82
CA LEU A 39 11.46 9.01 3.90
C LEU A 39 12.83 8.94 4.59
N THR A 40 12.84 8.63 5.89
CA THR A 40 14.11 8.30 6.58
C THR A 40 14.66 6.96 6.08
N PRO A 41 15.97 6.72 6.06
CA PRO A 41 16.50 5.42 5.65
C PRO A 41 15.95 4.28 6.52
N GLY A 42 15.60 3.16 5.90
CA GLY A 42 15.06 1.98 6.57
C GLY A 42 13.68 1.54 6.06
N LEU A 43 13.00 0.75 6.88
CA LEU A 43 11.74 0.09 6.54
C LEU A 43 10.54 0.92 6.98
N HIS A 44 9.56 1.02 6.09
CA HIS A 44 8.34 1.79 6.28
C HIS A 44 7.12 0.91 5.94
N GLY A 45 6.21 0.74 6.91
CA GLY A 45 4.98 -0.01 6.67
C GLY A 45 4.15 0.60 5.54
N PHE A 46 3.64 -0.25 4.66
CA PHE A 46 2.94 0.15 3.44
C PHE A 46 1.59 -0.56 3.35
N HIS A 47 0.50 0.19 3.41
CA HIS A 47 -0.84 -0.39 3.58
C HIS A 47 -1.92 0.34 2.78
N VAL A 48 -2.96 -0.41 2.41
CA VAL A 48 -4.25 0.16 1.96
C VAL A 48 -5.17 0.24 3.18
N HIS A 49 -5.69 1.43 3.45
CA HIS A 49 -6.65 1.69 4.51
C HIS A 49 -8.10 1.68 3.99
N ALA A 50 -9.06 1.45 4.88
CA ALA A 50 -10.44 1.17 4.51
C ALA A 50 -11.14 2.32 3.77
N PHE A 51 -10.86 3.57 4.14
CA PHE A 51 -11.58 4.74 3.65
C PHE A 51 -10.70 5.62 2.77
N GLY A 52 -11.24 6.09 1.65
CA GLY A 52 -10.67 7.13 0.80
C GLY A 52 -10.90 8.54 1.35
N ASP A 53 -10.76 8.71 2.65
CA ASP A 53 -11.04 9.97 3.34
C ASP A 53 -9.73 10.59 3.83
N GLY A 54 -9.34 11.71 3.21
CA GLY A 54 -8.17 12.51 3.56
C GLY A 54 -8.49 13.79 4.34
N THR A 55 -9.73 13.97 4.81
CA THR A 55 -10.19 15.22 5.45
C THR A 55 -9.41 15.60 6.72
N ASN A 56 -8.92 14.61 7.46
CA ASN A 56 -8.06 14.79 8.63
C ASN A 56 -6.71 14.07 8.47
N GLY A 57 -6.14 14.14 7.26
CA GLY A 57 -4.95 13.39 6.88
C GLY A 57 -5.17 11.87 7.00
N CYS A 58 -4.12 11.14 7.38
CA CYS A 58 -4.16 9.67 7.46
C CYS A 58 -5.10 9.12 8.56
N ILE A 59 -5.54 9.95 9.52
CA ILE A 59 -6.43 9.51 10.60
C ILE A 59 -7.80 9.13 10.04
N SER A 60 -8.33 9.92 9.11
CA SER A 60 -9.64 9.66 8.49
C SER A 60 -9.64 8.43 7.57
N ALA A 61 -8.48 7.93 7.17
CA ALA A 61 -8.37 6.73 6.33
C ALA A 61 -8.88 5.46 7.05
N GLY A 62 -8.96 5.47 8.38
CA GLY A 62 -9.47 4.37 9.19
C GLY A 62 -8.47 3.22 9.37
N PRO A 63 -8.92 2.00 9.68
CA PRO A 63 -8.03 0.84 9.84
C PRO A 63 -7.52 0.33 8.47
N HIS A 64 -6.63 -0.67 8.50
CA HIS A 64 -6.26 -1.42 7.30
C HIS A 64 -7.51 -1.99 6.62
N PHE A 65 -7.50 -2.06 5.29
CA PHE A 65 -8.61 -2.63 4.54
C PHE A 65 -8.72 -4.15 4.80
N ASN A 66 -9.74 -4.54 5.57
CA ASN A 66 -9.93 -5.90 6.06
C ASN A 66 -11.37 -6.40 5.83
N PRO A 67 -11.79 -6.66 4.58
CA PRO A 67 -13.14 -7.13 4.29
C PRO A 67 -13.40 -8.58 4.75
N LEU A 68 -12.34 -9.34 5.07
CA LEU A 68 -12.41 -10.75 5.49
C LEU A 68 -12.35 -10.94 7.00
N ASN A 69 -12.24 -9.85 7.78
CA ASN A 69 -12.11 -9.88 9.24
C ASN A 69 -10.99 -10.81 9.73
N LYS A 70 -9.83 -10.75 9.08
CA LYS A 70 -8.61 -11.51 9.43
C LYS A 70 -7.73 -10.71 10.39
N SER A 71 -6.73 -11.37 10.97
CA SER A 71 -5.66 -10.67 11.69
C SER A 71 -4.69 -10.01 10.71
N HIS A 72 -3.94 -9.02 11.20
CA HIS A 72 -2.81 -8.45 10.46
C HIS A 72 -1.74 -9.51 10.19
N GLY A 73 -1.11 -9.44 9.02
CA GLY A 73 -0.06 -10.37 8.57
C GLY A 73 0.84 -9.75 7.50
N GLY A 74 1.87 -10.49 7.09
CA GLY A 74 2.73 -10.12 5.97
C GLY A 74 2.07 -10.40 4.60
N PRO A 75 2.60 -9.83 3.50
CA PRO A 75 2.02 -9.96 2.17
C PRO A 75 1.99 -11.39 1.62
N THR A 76 2.79 -12.31 2.15
CA THR A 76 2.80 -13.71 1.74
C THR A 76 1.94 -14.61 2.63
N ASP A 77 1.40 -14.09 3.73
CA ASP A 77 0.68 -14.88 4.71
C ASP A 77 -0.75 -15.17 4.24
N GLU A 78 -1.25 -16.38 4.53
CA GLU A 78 -2.65 -16.72 4.29
C GLU A 78 -3.59 -15.93 5.21
N ASN A 79 -3.13 -15.60 6.41
CA ASN A 79 -3.85 -14.81 7.40
C ASN A 79 -3.29 -13.38 7.48
N ARG A 80 -3.89 -12.49 6.68
CA ARG A 80 -3.56 -11.08 6.59
C ARG A 80 -4.80 -10.26 6.28
N HIS A 81 -4.76 -8.95 6.51
CA HIS A 81 -5.72 -8.05 5.89
C HIS A 81 -5.45 -7.94 4.38
N VAL A 82 -6.50 -7.63 3.61
CA VAL A 82 -6.34 -7.39 2.16
C VAL A 82 -5.39 -6.22 1.89
N GLY A 83 -5.40 -5.20 2.74
CA GLY A 83 -4.55 -4.03 2.62
C GLY A 83 -3.11 -4.18 3.09
N ASP A 84 -2.67 -5.35 3.57
CA ASP A 84 -1.35 -5.49 4.22
C ASP A 84 -0.22 -5.71 3.22
N LEU A 85 0.40 -4.68 2.66
CA LEU A 85 1.41 -4.83 1.59
C LEU A 85 2.85 -5.00 2.12
N GLY A 86 3.05 -5.07 3.44
CA GLY A 86 4.38 -5.23 4.06
C GLY A 86 5.10 -3.91 4.23
N ASN A 87 6.38 -3.86 3.84
CA ASN A 87 7.24 -2.68 4.04
C ASN A 87 7.95 -2.25 2.75
N VAL A 88 7.98 -0.94 2.47
CA VAL A 88 8.90 -0.38 1.48
C VAL A 88 10.22 0.01 2.16
N THR A 89 11.33 -0.07 1.42
CA THR A 89 12.67 0.26 1.96
C THR A 89 13.17 1.57 1.35
N ALA A 90 13.41 2.57 2.18
CA ALA A 90 14.08 3.80 1.79
C ALA A 90 15.60 3.68 1.96
N GLY A 91 16.36 4.05 0.93
CA GLY A 91 17.82 4.11 0.98
C GLY A 91 18.36 5.39 1.62
N ASP A 92 19.70 5.54 1.62
CA ASP A 92 20.39 6.74 2.11
C ASP A 92 20.08 8.00 1.30
N ASP A 93 19.52 7.84 0.09
CA ASP A 93 18.99 8.93 -0.74
C ASP A 93 17.59 9.39 -0.31
N ASN A 94 17.04 8.82 0.77
CA ASN A 94 15.69 9.08 1.28
C ASN A 94 14.58 8.72 0.28
N VAL A 95 14.84 7.75 -0.61
CA VAL A 95 13.88 7.27 -1.60
C VAL A 95 13.59 5.79 -1.40
N ALA A 96 12.31 5.44 -1.32
CA ALA A 96 11.84 4.07 -1.41
C ALA A 96 11.30 3.81 -2.83
N LYS A 97 11.90 2.83 -3.51
CA LYS A 97 11.39 2.34 -4.81
C LYS A 97 10.36 1.24 -4.57
N ILE A 98 9.28 1.28 -5.33
CA ILE A 98 8.21 0.28 -5.29
C ILE A 98 8.30 -0.54 -6.57
N ASP A 99 8.44 -1.86 -6.42
CA ASP A 99 8.25 -2.85 -7.48
C ASP A 99 7.76 -4.15 -6.83
N LEU A 100 6.45 -4.26 -6.60
CA LEU A 100 5.86 -5.40 -5.91
C LEU A 100 4.68 -5.96 -6.69
N THR A 101 4.37 -7.24 -6.46
CA THR A 101 3.17 -7.88 -7.01
C THR A 101 2.39 -8.54 -5.89
N ASP A 102 1.13 -8.13 -5.73
CA ASP A 102 0.24 -8.65 -4.68
C ASP A 102 -0.93 -9.43 -5.30
N LYS A 103 -1.30 -10.55 -4.66
CA LYS A 103 -2.34 -11.46 -5.14
C LYS A 103 -3.69 -11.27 -4.44
N MET A 104 -3.76 -10.42 -3.42
CA MET A 104 -4.92 -10.28 -2.54
C MET A 104 -5.72 -9.01 -2.82
N ILE A 105 -5.04 -7.88 -3.06
CA ILE A 105 -5.69 -6.67 -3.56
C ILE A 105 -6.16 -6.89 -5.01
N THR A 106 -7.23 -6.21 -5.38
CA THR A 106 -7.71 -6.14 -6.77
C THR A 106 -8.05 -4.69 -7.13
N LEU A 107 -8.26 -4.41 -8.42
CA LEU A 107 -8.76 -3.11 -8.89
C LEU A 107 -10.27 -3.13 -9.18
N SER A 108 -10.93 -4.28 -9.03
CA SER A 108 -12.37 -4.49 -9.20
C SER A 108 -12.90 -5.50 -8.16
N GLY A 109 -14.21 -5.54 -7.96
CA GLY A 109 -14.86 -6.52 -7.08
C GLY A 109 -14.63 -6.30 -5.57
N PRO A 110 -14.86 -7.33 -4.74
CA PRO A 110 -14.92 -7.19 -3.28
C PRO A 110 -13.61 -6.77 -2.61
N HIS A 111 -12.46 -7.10 -3.20
CA HIS A 111 -11.14 -6.71 -2.73
C HIS A 111 -10.61 -5.45 -3.42
N SER A 112 -11.47 -4.72 -4.14
CA SER A 112 -11.07 -3.51 -4.85
C SER A 112 -10.53 -2.46 -3.88
N ILE A 113 -9.36 -1.92 -4.23
CA ILE A 113 -8.72 -0.81 -3.52
C ILE A 113 -9.02 0.56 -4.16
N ILE A 114 -9.84 0.59 -5.21
CA ILE A 114 -10.25 1.86 -5.83
C ILE A 114 -11.09 2.68 -4.84
N GLY A 115 -10.75 3.97 -4.72
CA GLY A 115 -11.42 4.88 -3.78
C GLY A 115 -11.01 4.66 -2.32
N ARG A 116 -9.92 3.94 -2.07
CA ARG A 116 -9.30 3.77 -0.74
C ARG A 116 -8.01 4.56 -0.62
N THR A 117 -7.47 4.64 0.59
CA THR A 117 -6.25 5.42 0.87
C THR A 117 -5.04 4.51 0.98
N MET A 118 -3.94 4.88 0.31
CA MET A 118 -2.62 4.29 0.55
C MET A 118 -1.93 5.07 1.68
N VAL A 119 -1.31 4.35 2.61
CA VAL A 119 -0.57 4.93 3.75
C VAL A 119 0.83 4.34 3.81
N VAL A 120 1.81 5.22 4.03
CA VAL A 120 3.20 4.88 4.36
C VAL A 120 3.43 5.33 5.80
N SER A 121 3.88 4.41 6.65
CA SER A 121 4.12 4.66 8.08
C SER A 121 5.61 4.86 8.37
N SER A 122 5.93 5.67 9.37
CA SER A 122 7.29 5.78 9.93
C SER A 122 7.71 4.55 10.75
N TYR A 123 6.78 3.65 11.05
CA TYR A 123 7.03 2.42 11.78
C TYR A 123 7.00 1.22 10.84
N LEU A 124 7.86 0.24 11.13
CA LEU A 124 7.81 -1.06 10.48
C LEU A 124 6.46 -1.75 10.74
N SER A 125 5.94 -2.41 9.71
CA SER A 125 5.00 -3.52 9.91
C SER A 125 5.71 -4.60 10.73
N HIS A 126 5.07 -5.11 11.78
CA HIS A 126 5.64 -6.16 12.66
C HIS A 126 6.01 -7.45 11.91
N PHE A 127 5.51 -7.61 10.68
CA PHE A 127 5.85 -8.73 9.80
C PHE A 127 6.97 -8.29 8.85
N GLU A 128 8.17 -8.82 9.09
CA GLU A 128 9.40 -8.53 8.34
C GLU A 128 9.39 -9.20 6.95
N VAL A 129 8.52 -8.75 6.06
CA VAL A 129 8.61 -9.09 4.64
C VAL A 129 8.99 -7.82 3.88
N ASN A 130 10.22 -7.83 3.36
CA ASN A 130 10.68 -6.83 2.40
C ASN A 130 10.06 -7.16 1.04
N ILE A 131 9.40 -6.18 0.44
CA ILE A 131 8.79 -6.26 -0.90
C ILE A 131 9.66 -5.57 -1.93
#